data_AF-A0A4R8WYB2-F1
#
_entry.id   AF-A0A4R8WYB2-F1
#
_cell.length_a   1.000
_cell.length_b   1.000
_cell.length_c   1.000
_cell.angle_alpha   90.00
_cell.angle_beta   90.00
_cell.angle_gamma   90.00
#
_symmetry.space_group_name_H-M   'P 1'
#
loop_
_entity.id
_entity.type
_entity.pdbx_description
1 polymer ?
#
loop_
_entity_poly.entity_id
_entity_poly.type
_entity_poly.pdbx_seq_one_letter_code
_entity_poly.pdbx_strand_id
1 'polypeptide(L)'
;MDDPMDTVEARIRALGQIRLSEEAHDATDALSVMFEDPEVRALVEPTRRRRFSALSRRHRVVIGSLVALAGVGVAVPAVVITSSLLARTGEFGDPSTSTEVDDTEWIALGAADAPQVVVDAYPDYLTLPQGTPKEMAIADVSRIFARMSAEAGGQARAQEGLMTQTYETFAMCAWTEKWLTAHKSSAKADEALATSWLGNFDNFRTFVANDGGGVKDRLTVVAAAAVDGDVETMQDSSGELGCDSRLRGGNR
;
A
#
# COMPACT_ATOMS: atom_id res chain seq x y z
N MET A 1 -49.35 21.03 -17.93
CA MET A 1 -49.24 20.59 -16.52
C MET A 1 -48.92 19.13 -16.68
N ASP A 2 -47.62 18.86 -16.76
CA ASP A 2 -47.11 17.67 -17.42
C ASP A 2 -46.74 16.68 -16.32
N ASP A 3 -47.32 15.48 -16.42
CA ASP A 3 -47.27 14.46 -15.38
C ASP A 3 -45.84 13.87 -15.29
N PRO A 4 -45.15 13.99 -14.14
CA PRO A 4 -43.78 13.49 -13.97
C PRO A 4 -43.63 11.96 -14.16
N MET A 5 -44.74 11.22 -14.15
CA MET A 5 -44.73 9.77 -14.37
C MET A 5 -44.50 9.36 -15.84
N ASP A 6 -44.93 10.19 -16.82
CA ASP A 6 -44.73 9.91 -18.25
C ASP A 6 -43.24 9.95 -18.65
N THR A 7 -42.45 10.79 -17.98
CA THR A 7 -40.99 10.90 -18.20
C THR A 7 -40.19 9.71 -17.67
N VAL A 8 -40.67 9.05 -16.61
CA VAL A 8 -39.98 7.89 -16.03
C VAL A 8 -40.24 6.65 -16.86
N GLU A 9 -41.48 6.45 -17.31
CA GLU A 9 -41.83 5.32 -18.17
C GLU A 9 -41.16 5.41 -19.55
N ALA A 10 -41.04 6.62 -20.11
CA ALA A 10 -40.30 6.86 -21.35
C ALA A 10 -38.79 6.56 -21.19
N ARG A 11 -38.19 6.86 -20.03
CA ARG A 11 -36.79 6.55 -19.73
C ARG A 11 -36.55 5.05 -19.50
N ILE A 12 -37.46 4.34 -18.85
CA ILE A 12 -37.38 2.89 -18.66
C ILE A 12 -37.52 2.17 -20.01
N ARG A 13 -38.41 2.64 -20.89
CA ARG A 13 -38.58 2.09 -22.25
C ARG A 13 -37.34 2.32 -23.13
N ALA A 14 -36.64 3.44 -22.94
CA ALA A 14 -35.38 3.73 -23.63
C ALA A 14 -34.21 2.85 -23.16
N LEU A 15 -34.18 2.44 -21.88
CA LEU A 15 -33.19 1.52 -21.34
C LEU A 15 -33.41 0.07 -21.81
N GLY A 16 -34.66 -0.32 -22.11
CA GLY A 16 -35.00 -1.63 -22.67
C GLY A 16 -34.59 -1.85 -24.14
N GLN A 17 -34.03 -0.83 -24.81
CA GLN A 17 -33.59 -0.94 -26.21
C GLN A 17 -32.06 -0.86 -26.43
N ILE A 18 -31.26 -0.89 -25.35
CA ILE A 18 -29.81 -1.02 -25.47
C ILE A 18 -29.51 -2.46 -25.88
N ARG A 19 -29.41 -2.70 -27.20
CA ARG A 19 -28.82 -3.93 -27.73
C ARG A 19 -27.34 -3.93 -27.37
N LEU A 20 -26.95 -4.77 -26.41
CA LEU A 20 -25.56 -5.15 -26.18
C LEU A 20 -25.02 -5.75 -27.49
N SER A 21 -23.80 -5.38 -27.88
CA SER A 21 -23.16 -5.96 -29.05
C SER A 21 -22.97 -7.47 -28.87
N GLU A 22 -23.04 -8.21 -29.97
CA GLU A 22 -22.87 -9.68 -30.01
C GLU A 22 -21.55 -10.11 -29.32
N GLU A 23 -20.50 -9.30 -29.45
CA GLU A 23 -19.19 -9.51 -28.80
C GLU A 23 -19.23 -9.40 -27.27
N ALA A 24 -20.13 -8.59 -26.71
CA ALA A 24 -20.31 -8.48 -25.26
C ALA A 24 -21.11 -9.67 -24.69
N HIS A 25 -21.99 -10.27 -25.48
CA HIS A 25 -22.65 -11.52 -25.10
C HIS A 25 -21.66 -12.70 -25.13
N ASP A 26 -20.83 -12.81 -26.16
CA ASP A 26 -19.83 -13.89 -26.28
C ASP A 26 -18.77 -13.85 -25.16
N ALA A 27 -18.31 -12.66 -24.77
CA ALA A 27 -17.34 -12.51 -23.67
C ALA A 27 -17.94 -12.85 -22.29
N THR A 28 -19.24 -12.60 -22.12
CA THR A 28 -19.94 -12.89 -20.85
C THR A 28 -20.31 -14.36 -20.74
N ASP A 29 -20.68 -15.02 -21.84
CA ASP A 29 -20.89 -16.47 -21.88
C ASP A 29 -19.56 -17.23 -21.70
N ALA A 30 -18.45 -16.75 -22.28
CA ALA A 30 -17.13 -17.36 -22.08
C ALA A 30 -16.65 -17.28 -20.62
N LEU A 31 -16.95 -16.18 -19.92
CA LEU A 31 -16.65 -16.03 -18.49
C LEU A 31 -17.55 -16.92 -17.62
N SER A 32 -18.83 -17.07 -17.98
CA SER A 32 -19.79 -17.88 -17.22
C SER A 32 -19.46 -19.37 -17.30
N VAL A 33 -19.09 -19.86 -18.48
CA VAL A 33 -18.68 -21.26 -18.71
C VAL A 33 -17.38 -21.59 -17.98
N MET A 34 -16.46 -20.63 -17.85
CA MET A 34 -15.17 -20.84 -17.16
C MET A 34 -15.31 -21.00 -15.64
N PHE A 35 -16.39 -20.48 -15.04
CA PHE A 35 -16.67 -20.60 -13.59
C PHE A 35 -17.60 -21.76 -13.22
N GLU A 36 -18.25 -22.39 -14.20
CA GLU A 36 -19.09 -23.58 -13.99
C GLU A 36 -18.32 -24.91 -14.14
N ASP A 37 -17.08 -24.87 -14.62
CA ASP A 37 -16.26 -26.07 -14.80
C ASP A 37 -15.73 -26.60 -13.44
N PRO A 38 -16.15 -27.80 -13.00
CA PRO A 38 -15.71 -28.39 -11.74
C PRO A 38 -14.20 -28.69 -11.71
N GLU A 39 -13.53 -28.83 -12.85
CA GLU A 39 -12.07 -29.03 -12.90
C GLU A 39 -11.30 -27.73 -12.60
N VAL A 40 -11.83 -26.57 -13.01
CA VAL A 40 -11.26 -25.25 -12.66
C VAL A 40 -11.46 -24.97 -11.16
N ARG A 41 -12.59 -25.38 -10.60
CA ARG A 41 -12.86 -25.26 -9.16
C ARG A 41 -11.94 -26.16 -8.31
N ALA A 42 -11.60 -27.35 -8.80
CA ALA A 42 -10.66 -28.25 -8.14
C ALA A 42 -9.18 -27.78 -8.22
N LEU A 43 -8.84 -26.96 -9.22
CA LEU A 43 -7.52 -26.32 -9.32
C LEU A 43 -7.34 -25.16 -8.32
N VAL A 44 -8.45 -24.58 -7.82
CA VAL A 44 -8.43 -23.46 -6.86
C VAL A 44 -8.42 -23.95 -5.40
N GLU A 45 -8.83 -25.19 -5.12
CA GLU A 45 -8.74 -25.83 -3.79
C GLU A 45 -8.14 -27.24 -3.90
N PRO A 46 -6.80 -27.41 -3.81
CA PRO A 46 -6.18 -27.61 -2.50
C PRO A 46 -4.68 -27.20 -2.45
N THR A 47 -4.33 -26.11 -1.76
CA THR A 47 -2.93 -25.89 -1.33
C THR A 47 -2.80 -25.27 0.06
N ARG A 48 -3.92 -25.15 0.77
CA ARG A 48 -4.01 -24.67 2.14
C ARG A 48 -3.68 -25.78 3.14
N ARG A 49 -2.47 -26.35 3.08
CA ARG A 49 -1.78 -27.12 4.15
C ARG A 49 -0.56 -27.83 3.55
N ARG A 50 0.63 -27.54 4.09
CA ARG A 50 1.96 -28.12 3.79
C ARG A 50 2.77 -27.44 2.68
N ARG A 51 3.51 -26.38 3.06
CA ARG A 51 4.92 -26.16 2.67
C ARG A 51 5.50 -24.96 3.42
N PHE A 52 5.70 -25.13 4.72
CA PHE A 52 6.74 -24.39 5.45
C PHE A 52 7.95 -25.32 5.54
N SER A 53 8.78 -25.32 4.49
CA SER A 53 10.20 -25.69 4.51
C SER A 53 10.76 -25.70 3.07
N ALA A 54 11.33 -24.57 2.63
CA ALA A 54 12.50 -24.51 1.76
C ALA A 54 12.75 -23.07 1.31
N LEU A 55 13.88 -22.53 1.73
CA LEU A 55 14.46 -21.26 1.29
C LEU A 55 14.66 -21.19 -0.22
N SER A 56 14.34 -20.05 -0.81
CA SER A 56 14.98 -19.56 -2.04
C SER A 56 15.00 -18.03 -2.04
N ARG A 57 16.19 -17.47 -2.25
CA ARG A 57 16.60 -16.06 -2.14
C ARG A 57 15.71 -15.10 -2.93
N ARG A 58 15.54 -13.89 -2.39
CA ARG A 58 14.70 -12.74 -2.85
C ARG A 58 13.28 -12.72 -2.28
N HIS A 59 13.17 -12.75 -0.96
CA HIS A 59 11.97 -12.23 -0.30
C HIS A 59 12.06 -10.70 -0.30
N ARG A 60 11.38 -10.05 -1.26
CA ARG A 60 10.91 -8.69 -1.03
C ARG A 60 9.86 -8.81 0.05
N VAL A 61 10.01 -8.09 1.15
CA VAL A 61 8.93 -7.94 2.13
C VAL A 61 7.78 -7.26 1.37
N VAL A 62 6.69 -7.98 1.19
CA VAL A 62 5.45 -7.41 0.68
C VAL A 62 4.86 -6.62 1.84
N ILE A 63 4.91 -5.30 1.74
CA ILE A 63 4.22 -4.41 2.68
C ILE A 63 2.72 -4.70 2.53
N GLY A 64 2.13 -5.28 3.59
CA GLY A 64 0.72 -5.61 3.66
C GLY A 64 -0.10 -4.35 3.79
N SER A 65 -0.43 -3.73 2.67
CA SER A 65 -1.43 -2.67 2.64
C SER A 65 -2.32 -2.89 1.45
N LEU A 66 -3.63 -2.72 1.67
CA LEU A 66 -4.60 -3.00 0.63
C LEU A 66 -4.53 -1.88 -0.41
N VAL A 67 -4.24 -2.29 -1.65
CA VAL A 67 -4.36 -1.46 -2.85
C VAL A 67 -5.47 -2.08 -3.67
N ALA A 68 -6.58 -1.37 -3.82
CA ALA A 68 -7.71 -1.85 -4.61
C ALA A 68 -7.66 -1.25 -6.02
N LEU A 69 -7.82 -2.12 -7.02
CA LEU A 69 -8.18 -1.73 -8.38
C LEU A 69 -9.70 -1.90 -8.50
N ALA A 70 -10.41 -0.84 -8.88
CA ALA A 70 -11.86 -0.90 -9.03
C ALA A 70 -12.21 -1.74 -10.29
N GLY A 71 -12.45 -3.04 -10.08
CA GLY A 71 -12.94 -3.96 -11.10
C GLY A 71 -13.86 -5.01 -10.49
N VAL A 72 -15.13 -5.01 -10.94
CA VAL A 72 -16.23 -5.98 -10.70
C VAL A 72 -17.08 -5.79 -9.42
N GLY A 73 -18.24 -5.13 -9.60
CA GLY A 73 -19.56 -5.74 -9.39
C GLY A 73 -20.08 -5.97 -7.97
N VAL A 74 -20.58 -4.92 -7.30
CA VAL A 74 -21.79 -5.01 -6.45
C VAL A 74 -22.60 -3.72 -6.67
N ALA A 75 -23.88 -3.88 -7.02
CA ALA A 75 -24.80 -2.77 -7.30
C ALA A 75 -25.12 -1.96 -6.03
N VAL A 76 -24.27 -1.01 -5.69
CA VAL A 76 -24.63 0.13 -4.84
C VAL A 76 -25.11 1.25 -5.77
N PRO A 77 -26.22 1.96 -5.47
CA PRO A 77 -26.69 3.06 -6.31
C PRO A 77 -25.57 4.07 -6.52
N ALA A 78 -25.06 4.12 -7.75
CA ALA A 78 -24.01 5.02 -8.15
C ALA A 78 -24.52 6.46 -8.10
N VAL A 79 -24.33 7.13 -6.97
CA VAL A 79 -23.96 8.53 -7.06
C VAL A 79 -22.58 8.50 -7.70
N VAL A 80 -22.55 8.64 -9.03
CA VAL A 80 -21.39 9.16 -9.73
C VAL A 80 -21.24 10.57 -9.20
N ILE A 81 -20.66 10.70 -8.00
CA ILE A 81 -20.03 11.93 -7.59
C ILE A 81 -19.01 12.18 -8.70
N THR A 82 -18.88 13.43 -9.08
CA THR A 82 -17.82 13.94 -9.95
C THR A 82 -16.45 13.76 -9.24
N SER A 83 -16.08 12.51 -8.94
CA SER A 83 -15.05 12.06 -7.99
C SER A 83 -13.61 12.31 -8.44
N SER A 84 -13.39 13.19 -9.41
CA SER A 84 -12.07 13.63 -9.82
C SER A 84 -11.50 14.74 -8.92
N LEU A 85 -12.30 15.32 -8.01
CA LEU A 85 -11.91 16.50 -7.24
C LEU A 85 -11.45 16.25 -5.80
N LEU A 86 -11.94 15.20 -5.13
CA LEU A 86 -11.62 14.93 -3.71
C LEU A 86 -11.09 13.51 -3.52
N ALA A 87 -9.94 13.41 -2.85
CA ALA A 87 -9.23 12.17 -2.59
C ALA A 87 -9.79 11.42 -1.39
N ARG A 88 -10.31 12.16 -0.40
CA ARG A 88 -11.01 11.65 0.77
C ARG A 88 -12.36 11.07 0.33
N THR A 89 -12.54 9.75 0.49
CA THR A 89 -13.73 9.03 0.02
C THR A 89 -14.82 8.88 1.08
N GLY A 90 -14.46 8.99 2.36
CA GLY A 90 -15.32 8.64 3.50
C GLY A 90 -15.55 7.14 3.69
N GLU A 91 -14.93 6.28 2.88
CA GLU A 91 -14.95 4.82 3.02
C GLU A 91 -13.77 4.39 3.89
N PHE A 92 -14.00 3.63 4.96
CA PHE A 92 -12.96 3.17 5.89
C PHE A 92 -12.68 1.68 5.72
N GLY A 93 -11.47 1.25 6.05
CA GLY A 93 -11.10 -0.15 6.07
C GLY A 93 -11.98 -0.98 7.01
N ASP A 94 -12.20 -2.24 6.66
CA ASP A 94 -12.83 -3.22 7.55
C ASP A 94 -11.79 -4.29 7.96
N PRO A 95 -11.19 -4.16 9.15
CA PRO A 95 -10.21 -5.13 9.65
C PRO A 95 -10.73 -6.56 9.76
N SER A 96 -12.05 -6.78 9.81
CA SER A 96 -12.63 -8.13 9.88
C SER A 96 -12.51 -8.93 8.58
N THR A 97 -12.20 -8.24 7.47
CA THR A 97 -12.07 -8.84 6.13
C THR A 97 -10.62 -9.05 5.70
N SER A 98 -9.65 -8.68 6.56
CA SER A 98 -8.22 -8.66 6.25
C SER A 98 -7.39 -9.36 7.33
N THR A 99 -6.19 -9.83 6.97
CA THR A 99 -5.18 -10.26 7.94
C THR A 99 -4.38 -9.10 8.52
N GLU A 100 -4.42 -7.94 7.85
CA GLU A 100 -3.83 -6.68 8.29
C GLU A 100 -4.90 -5.84 9.00
N VAL A 101 -4.53 -5.16 10.09
CA VAL A 101 -5.43 -4.25 10.81
C VAL A 101 -5.18 -2.84 10.31
N ASP A 102 -5.95 -2.39 9.33
CA ASP A 102 -5.97 -1.00 8.90
C ASP A 102 -7.43 -0.56 8.73
N ASP A 103 -7.91 0.25 9.68
CA ASP A 103 -9.26 0.84 9.69
C ASP A 103 -9.29 2.26 9.13
N THR A 104 -8.16 2.75 8.58
CA THR A 104 -8.08 4.10 8.05
C THR A 104 -8.84 4.25 6.74
N GLU A 105 -9.10 5.50 6.39
CA GLU A 105 -9.86 5.87 5.20
C GLU A 105 -9.15 5.42 3.91
N TRP A 106 -9.94 4.92 2.97
CA TRP A 106 -9.55 4.71 1.59
C TRP A 106 -9.41 6.05 0.88
N ILE A 107 -8.25 6.28 0.28
CA ILE A 107 -7.94 7.49 -0.47
C ILE A 107 -7.92 7.19 -1.96
N ALA A 108 -8.65 7.97 -2.75
CA ALA A 108 -8.63 7.90 -4.20
C ALA A 108 -7.39 8.62 -4.76
N LEU A 109 -6.42 7.85 -5.25
CA LEU A 109 -5.12 8.39 -5.67
C LEU A 109 -5.14 9.15 -7.01
N GLY A 110 -6.23 9.03 -7.77
CA GLY A 110 -6.44 9.77 -9.02
C GLY A 110 -7.07 11.15 -8.84
N ALA A 111 -7.48 11.52 -7.63
CA ALA A 111 -8.11 12.81 -7.37
C ALA A 111 -7.10 13.97 -7.38
N ALA A 112 -7.57 15.17 -7.73
CA ALA A 112 -6.71 16.35 -7.89
C ALA A 112 -5.98 16.79 -6.61
N ASP A 113 -6.61 16.59 -5.45
CA ASP A 113 -6.09 16.91 -4.11
C ASP A 113 -5.34 15.74 -3.44
N ALA A 114 -5.25 14.57 -4.09
CA ALA A 114 -4.53 13.41 -3.55
C ALA A 114 -3.07 13.72 -3.17
N PRO A 115 -2.30 14.53 -3.92
CA PRO A 115 -0.95 14.92 -3.51
C PRO A 115 -0.91 15.64 -2.16
N GLN A 116 -1.91 16.46 -1.85
CA GLN A 116 -1.97 17.15 -0.57
C GLN A 116 -2.30 16.19 0.57
N VAL A 117 -3.19 15.21 0.35
CA VAL A 117 -3.47 14.15 1.33
C VAL A 117 -2.20 13.37 1.68
N VAL A 118 -1.36 13.06 0.69
CA VAL A 118 -0.07 12.39 0.92
C VAL A 118 0.89 13.25 1.76
N VAL A 119 0.91 14.57 1.56
CA VAL A 119 1.71 15.50 2.36
C VAL A 119 1.20 15.58 3.80
N ASP A 120 -0.11 15.67 3.97
CA ASP A 120 -0.77 15.81 5.27
C ASP A 120 -0.67 14.53 6.11
N ALA A 121 -0.53 13.37 5.46
CA ALA A 121 -0.28 12.09 6.12
C ALA A 121 1.12 11.98 6.77
N TYR A 122 1.98 13.01 6.68
CA TYR A 122 3.27 13.00 7.36
C TYR A 122 3.07 12.93 8.89
N PRO A 123 3.51 11.86 9.57
CA PRO A 123 3.32 11.70 11.01
C PRO A 123 4.12 12.72 11.83
N ASP A 124 3.48 13.33 12.82
CA ASP A 124 4.06 14.32 13.73
C ASP A 124 5.15 13.75 14.66
N TYR A 125 5.03 12.48 15.02
CA TYR A 125 5.99 11.76 15.86
C TYR A 125 7.26 11.34 15.11
N LEU A 126 7.29 11.43 13.78
CA LEU A 126 8.37 10.84 13.00
C LEU A 126 9.61 11.73 12.99
N THR A 127 10.69 11.16 13.50
CA THR A 127 11.99 11.80 13.61
C THR A 127 12.97 11.23 12.59
N LEU A 128 13.70 12.11 11.91
CA LEU A 128 14.71 11.77 10.91
C LEU A 128 16.12 12.05 11.45
N PRO A 129 17.15 11.34 10.95
CA PRO A 129 18.54 11.65 11.30
C PRO A 129 18.89 13.10 10.95
N GLN A 130 19.81 13.71 11.71
CA GLN A 130 20.34 15.02 11.37
C GLN A 130 20.94 15.01 9.95
N GLY A 131 20.58 16.01 9.14
CA GLY A 131 20.98 16.12 7.74
C GLY A 131 19.99 15.50 6.75
N THR A 132 18.96 14.80 7.23
CA THR A 132 17.85 14.27 6.42
C THR A 132 16.63 15.20 6.54
N PRO A 133 16.40 16.12 5.59
CA PRO A 133 15.21 16.98 5.61
C PRO A 133 13.90 16.20 5.44
N LYS A 134 12.83 16.71 6.08
CA LYS A 134 11.45 16.20 5.99
C LYS A 134 10.97 16.14 4.54
N GLU A 135 11.39 17.11 3.73
CA GLU A 135 10.99 17.26 2.34
C GLU A 135 11.47 16.09 1.46
N MET A 136 12.57 15.41 1.82
CA MET A 136 13.00 14.20 1.11
C MET A 136 12.03 13.03 1.35
N ALA A 137 11.52 12.90 2.57
CA ALA A 137 10.50 11.88 2.87
C ALA A 137 9.22 12.17 2.09
N ILE A 138 8.76 13.43 2.11
CA ILE A 138 7.56 13.86 1.35
C ILE A 138 7.74 13.58 -0.14
N ALA A 139 8.91 13.90 -0.71
CA ALA A 139 9.19 13.67 -2.13
C ALA A 139 9.18 12.17 -2.48
N ASP A 140 9.79 11.31 -1.65
CA ASP A 140 9.79 9.86 -1.87
C ASP A 140 8.38 9.27 -1.83
N VAL A 141 7.62 9.58 -0.77
CA VAL A 141 6.27 9.06 -0.58
C VAL A 141 5.33 9.57 -1.67
N SER A 142 5.39 10.87 -2.00
CA SER A 142 4.60 11.45 -3.10
C SER A 142 4.89 10.76 -4.44
N ARG A 143 6.17 10.47 -4.73
CA ARG A 143 6.58 9.75 -5.93
C ARG A 143 5.99 8.33 -5.97
N ILE A 144 5.98 7.61 -4.84
CA ILE A 144 5.43 6.25 -4.75
C ILE A 144 3.94 6.24 -5.07
N PHE A 145 3.16 7.12 -4.43
CA PHE A 145 1.70 7.15 -4.64
C PHE A 145 1.30 7.72 -6.01
N ALA A 146 2.05 8.71 -6.53
CA ALA A 146 1.86 9.18 -7.90
C ALA A 146 2.10 8.06 -8.93
N ARG A 147 3.17 7.27 -8.74
CA ARG A 147 3.45 6.10 -9.58
C ARG A 147 2.34 5.05 -9.50
N MET A 148 1.88 4.73 -8.29
CA MET A 148 0.79 3.77 -8.08
C MET A 148 -0.50 4.22 -8.78
N SER A 149 -0.84 5.51 -8.67
CA SER A 149 -1.97 6.11 -9.39
C SER A 149 -1.81 5.97 -10.91
N ALA A 150 -0.64 6.33 -11.44
CA ALA A 150 -0.36 6.27 -12.87
C ALA A 150 -0.41 4.82 -13.42
N GLU A 151 0.18 3.86 -12.72
CA GLU A 151 0.16 2.43 -13.10
C GLU A 151 -1.26 1.86 -13.11
N ALA A 152 -2.16 2.41 -12.30
CA ALA A 152 -3.58 2.04 -12.24
C ALA A 152 -4.50 2.93 -13.11
N GLY A 153 -3.95 3.78 -13.98
CA GLY A 153 -4.75 4.68 -14.83
C GLY A 153 -5.61 5.68 -14.04
N GLY A 154 -5.17 6.08 -12.85
CA GLY A 154 -5.89 6.99 -11.96
C GLY A 154 -6.98 6.32 -11.11
N GLN A 155 -7.13 5.00 -11.17
CA GLN A 155 -8.18 4.27 -10.43
C GLN A 155 -7.70 3.64 -9.12
N ALA A 156 -6.41 3.74 -8.79
CA ALA A 156 -5.89 3.18 -7.56
C ALA A 156 -6.51 3.84 -6.32
N ARG A 157 -6.81 3.00 -5.33
CA ARG A 157 -7.10 3.43 -3.96
C ARG A 157 -6.08 2.82 -3.01
N ALA A 158 -5.71 3.59 -1.99
CA ALA A 158 -4.86 3.14 -0.90
C ALA A 158 -5.39 3.67 0.42
N GLN A 159 -5.22 2.90 1.50
CA GLN A 159 -5.56 3.36 2.84
C GLN A 159 -4.57 4.43 3.32
N GLU A 160 -5.05 5.43 4.06
CA GLU A 160 -4.19 6.47 4.65
C GLU A 160 -3.09 5.88 5.56
N GLY A 161 -3.38 4.79 6.24
CA GLY A 161 -2.42 4.01 7.02
C GLY A 161 -1.21 3.57 6.20
N LEU A 162 -1.39 3.21 4.92
CA LEU A 162 -0.27 2.89 4.02
C LEU A 162 0.62 4.10 3.75
N MET A 163 0.06 5.31 3.69
CA MET A 163 0.86 6.54 3.51
C MET A 163 1.78 6.77 4.70
N THR A 164 1.22 6.66 5.91
CA THR A 164 1.97 6.76 7.17
C THR A 164 3.05 5.68 7.26
N GLN A 165 2.72 4.42 6.97
CA GLN A 165 3.69 3.31 6.93
C GLN A 165 4.82 3.55 5.92
N THR A 166 4.51 4.20 4.79
CA THR A 166 5.52 4.51 3.78
C THR A 166 6.50 5.58 4.28
N TYR A 167 6.03 6.56 5.06
CA TYR A 167 6.89 7.52 5.76
C TYR A 167 7.76 6.87 6.84
N GLU A 168 7.18 5.99 7.66
CA GLU A 168 7.93 5.22 8.65
C GLU A 168 9.03 4.38 7.99
N THR A 169 8.74 3.77 6.84
CA THR A 169 9.72 3.02 6.04
C THR A 169 10.85 3.91 5.51
N PHE A 170 10.53 5.13 5.08
CA PHE A 170 11.56 6.09 4.69
C PHE A 170 12.50 6.41 5.86
N ALA A 171 11.94 6.63 7.05
CA ALA A 171 12.74 6.91 8.25
C ALA A 171 13.58 5.70 8.67
N MET A 172 13.03 4.48 8.62
CA MET A 172 13.79 3.24 8.83
C MET A 172 15.00 3.19 7.90
N CYS A 173 14.82 3.51 6.62
CA CYS A 173 15.93 3.59 5.67
C CYS A 173 16.96 4.66 6.02
N ALA A 174 16.52 5.86 6.38
CA ALA A 174 17.42 6.95 6.74
C ALA A 174 18.28 6.60 7.98
N TRP A 175 17.67 5.97 8.99
CA TRP A 175 18.38 5.55 10.20
C TRP A 175 19.29 4.34 9.96
N THR A 176 18.91 3.38 9.12
CA THR A 176 19.79 2.29 8.70
C THR A 176 21.02 2.79 7.95
N GLU A 177 20.88 3.73 7.00
CA GLU A 177 22.04 4.33 6.32
C GLU A 177 22.90 5.18 7.26
N LYS A 178 22.28 5.88 8.22
CA LYS A 178 23.02 6.60 9.27
C LYS A 178 23.85 5.64 10.11
N TRP A 179 23.28 4.50 10.51
CA TRP A 179 23.99 3.45 11.23
C TRP A 179 25.16 2.91 10.41
N LEU A 180 24.93 2.51 9.16
CA LEU A 180 25.97 1.95 8.26
C LEU A 180 27.12 2.94 8.05
N THR A 181 26.79 4.22 7.85
CA THR A 181 27.78 5.29 7.69
C THR A 181 28.58 5.50 8.98
N ALA A 182 27.90 5.59 10.12
CA ALA A 182 28.52 5.80 11.42
C ALA A 182 29.43 4.63 11.82
N HIS A 183 28.99 3.39 11.59
CA HIS A 183 29.78 2.19 11.82
C HIS A 183 31.06 2.20 10.98
N LYS A 184 30.96 2.50 9.68
CA LYS A 184 32.10 2.60 8.77
C LYS A 184 33.11 3.69 9.19
N SER A 185 32.63 4.82 9.69
CA SER A 185 33.48 5.92 10.16
C SER A 185 33.87 5.81 11.64
N SER A 186 33.54 4.72 12.33
CA SER A 186 33.74 4.54 13.77
C SER A 186 33.14 5.67 14.63
N ALA A 187 32.05 6.29 14.16
CA ALA A 187 31.34 7.36 14.86
C ALA A 187 30.36 6.77 15.89
N LYS A 188 30.88 6.31 17.03
CA LYS A 188 30.11 5.54 18.02
C LYS A 188 28.87 6.22 18.59
N ALA A 189 28.89 7.55 18.74
CA ALA A 189 27.71 8.29 19.21
C ALA A 189 26.56 8.24 18.18
N ASP A 190 26.88 8.39 16.90
CA ASP A 190 25.91 8.34 15.80
C ASP A 190 25.38 6.92 15.58
N GLU A 191 26.25 5.91 15.71
CA GLU A 191 25.89 4.50 15.66
C GLU A 191 24.90 4.17 16.77
N ALA A 192 25.20 4.55 18.02
CA ALA A 192 24.32 4.32 19.18
C ALA A 192 22.96 5.04 19.05
N LEU A 193 22.95 6.27 18.52
CA LEU A 193 21.71 7.00 18.28
C LEU A 193 20.82 6.28 17.26
N ALA A 194 21.41 5.80 16.16
CA ALA A 194 20.68 5.06 15.14
C ALA A 194 20.18 3.71 15.66
N THR A 195 21.00 2.98 16.42
CA THR A 195 20.60 1.74 17.09
C THR A 195 19.43 1.98 18.04
N SER A 196 19.47 3.05 18.85
CA SER A 196 18.39 3.40 19.76
C SER A 196 17.08 3.72 19.03
N TRP A 197 17.16 4.38 17.87
CA TRP A 197 15.97 4.68 17.08
C TRP A 197 15.37 3.42 16.46
N LEU A 198 16.20 2.57 15.85
CA LEU A 198 15.77 1.32 15.20
C LEU A 198 15.22 0.29 16.20
N GLY A 199 15.67 0.33 17.45
CA GLY A 199 15.17 -0.52 18.53
C GLY A 199 13.89 -0.05 19.21
N ASN A 200 13.40 1.16 18.90
CA ASN A 200 12.19 1.70 19.53
C ASN A 200 11.00 1.66 18.56
N PHE A 201 10.09 0.71 18.80
CA PHE A 201 8.92 0.48 17.95
C PHE A 201 7.89 1.61 17.95
N ASP A 202 7.91 2.51 18.94
CA ASP A 202 7.04 3.70 18.93
C ASP A 202 7.38 4.70 17.81
N ASN A 203 8.58 4.57 17.22
CA ASN A 203 9.04 5.37 16.08
C ASN A 203 8.43 4.93 14.74
N PHE A 204 7.87 3.72 14.67
CA PHE A 204 7.21 3.16 13.49
C PHE A 204 5.96 2.36 13.90
N ARG A 205 5.14 3.00 14.73
CA ARG A 205 3.99 2.41 15.41
C ARG A 205 2.89 1.97 14.44
N THR A 206 2.67 2.68 13.33
CA THR A 206 1.62 2.31 12.37
C THR A 206 2.05 1.05 11.63
N PHE A 207 3.33 0.95 11.26
CA PHE A 207 3.93 -0.25 10.69
C PHE A 207 3.75 -1.47 11.60
N VAL A 208 4.01 -1.32 12.90
CA VAL A 208 3.89 -2.43 13.87
C VAL A 208 2.44 -2.77 14.20
N ALA A 209 1.54 -1.78 14.19
CA ALA A 209 0.13 -1.99 14.50
C ALA A 209 -0.59 -2.82 13.42
N ASN A 210 -0.17 -2.67 12.16
CA ASN A 210 -0.92 -3.20 11.02
C ASN A 210 -0.44 -4.59 10.56
N ASP A 211 0.82 -4.94 10.86
CA ASP A 211 1.63 -6.05 10.33
C ASP A 211 1.13 -7.51 10.52
N GLY A 212 0.08 -7.76 11.31
CA GLY A 212 -0.36 -9.15 11.57
C GLY A 212 0.70 -10.06 12.25
N GLY A 213 1.87 -9.54 12.63
CA GLY A 213 2.88 -10.11 13.53
C GLY A 213 4.29 -10.38 12.96
N GLY A 214 4.50 -10.39 11.64
CA GLY A 214 5.75 -10.88 11.03
C GLY A 214 6.91 -9.88 10.95
N VAL A 215 6.62 -8.61 10.71
CA VAL A 215 7.58 -7.52 10.69
C VAL A 215 8.13 -7.25 12.08
N LYS A 216 7.31 -7.27 13.13
CA LYS A 216 7.81 -6.97 14.48
C LYS A 216 8.98 -7.89 14.87
N ASP A 217 8.89 -9.17 14.51
CA ASP A 217 9.99 -10.13 14.69
C ASP A 217 11.20 -9.75 13.85
N ARG A 218 11.00 -9.38 12.58
CA ARG A 218 12.09 -8.93 11.69
C ARG A 218 12.78 -7.67 12.21
N LEU A 219 12.04 -6.67 12.69
CA LEU A 219 12.58 -5.43 13.25
C LEU A 219 13.32 -5.67 14.56
N THR A 220 12.90 -6.66 15.35
CA THR A 220 13.66 -7.12 16.52
C THR A 220 15.04 -7.66 16.09
N VAL A 221 15.09 -8.44 15.00
CA VAL A 221 16.37 -8.93 14.44
C VAL A 221 17.25 -7.78 13.93
N VAL A 222 16.67 -6.78 13.25
CA VAL A 222 17.43 -5.58 12.80
C VAL A 222 18.00 -4.81 13.99
N ALA A 223 17.20 -4.58 15.02
CA ALA A 223 17.63 -3.86 16.21
C ALA A 223 18.77 -4.59 16.93
N ALA A 224 18.69 -5.92 17.07
CA ALA A 224 19.77 -6.74 17.63
C ALA A 224 21.06 -6.65 16.79
N ALA A 225 20.94 -6.76 15.46
CA ALA A 225 22.09 -6.61 14.57
C ALA A 225 22.77 -5.23 14.71
N ALA A 226 21.98 -4.16 14.84
CA ALA A 226 22.50 -2.81 15.07
C ALA A 226 23.22 -2.65 16.43
N VAL A 227 22.82 -3.42 17.45
CA VAL A 227 23.51 -3.47 18.76
C VAL A 227 24.82 -4.26 18.64
N ASP A 228 24.78 -5.39 17.96
CA ASP A 228 25.90 -6.33 17.87
C ASP A 228 26.97 -5.91 16.85
N GLY A 229 26.72 -4.85 16.07
CA GLY A 229 27.64 -4.42 15.01
C GLY A 229 27.57 -5.32 13.77
N ASP A 230 26.48 -6.06 13.58
CA ASP A 230 26.29 -6.96 12.45
C ASP A 230 25.95 -6.18 11.17
N VAL A 231 27.00 -5.84 10.43
CA VAL A 231 26.91 -5.09 9.18
C VAL A 231 26.17 -5.87 8.09
N GLU A 232 26.28 -7.19 8.05
CA GLU A 232 25.65 -8.02 7.01
C GLU A 232 24.12 -7.93 7.14
N THR A 233 23.59 -8.18 8.34
CA THR A 233 22.15 -8.08 8.60
C THR A 233 21.61 -6.65 8.37
N MET A 234 22.40 -5.63 8.70
CA MET A 234 22.03 -4.22 8.47
C MET A 234 21.99 -3.86 6.98
N GLN A 235 22.92 -4.39 6.18
CA GLN A 235 22.91 -4.24 4.72
C GLN A 235 21.74 -5.00 4.08
N ASP A 236 21.46 -6.21 4.54
CA ASP A 236 20.32 -7.00 4.09
C ASP A 236 19.00 -6.29 4.38
N SER A 237 18.86 -5.70 5.57
CA SER A 237 17.70 -4.87 5.92
C SER A 237 17.57 -3.65 5.00
N SER A 238 18.67 -2.94 4.72
CA SER A 238 18.69 -1.83 3.75
C SER A 238 18.22 -2.27 2.36
N GLY A 239 18.64 -3.47 1.93
CA GLY A 239 18.21 -4.08 0.66
C GLY A 239 16.73 -4.49 0.63
N GLU A 240 16.23 -5.10 1.71
CA GLU A 240 14.83 -5.53 1.86
C GLU A 240 13.85 -4.35 1.79
N LEU A 241 14.19 -3.24 2.43
CA LEU A 241 13.39 -2.01 2.45
C LEU A 241 13.56 -1.16 1.18
N GLY A 242 14.54 -1.49 0.32
CA GLY A 242 14.84 -0.74 -0.90
C GLY A 242 15.40 0.66 -0.61
N CYS A 243 16.24 0.81 0.42
CA CYS A 243 16.65 2.12 0.91
C CYS A 243 17.44 2.96 -0.10
N ASP A 244 18.20 2.31 -0.99
CA ASP A 244 18.93 3.00 -2.06
C ASP A 244 17.99 3.81 -2.97
N SER A 245 16.88 3.21 -3.41
CA SER A 245 15.93 3.88 -4.31
C SER A 245 15.14 4.98 -3.61
N ARG A 246 14.80 4.78 -2.33
CA ARG A 246 14.07 5.74 -1.50
C ARG A 246 14.91 6.98 -1.18
N LEU A 247 16.15 6.78 -0.75
CA LEU A 247 17.01 7.88 -0.27
C LEU A 247 17.71 8.64 -1.38
N ARG A 248 17.92 8.02 -2.56
CA ARG A 248 18.65 8.64 -3.69
C ARG A 248 17.74 9.01 -4.86
N GLY A 249 16.42 8.89 -4.70
CA GLY A 249 15.44 9.33 -5.69
C GLY A 249 15.39 8.48 -6.97
N GLY A 250 15.74 7.19 -6.87
CA GLY A 250 15.64 6.16 -7.91
C GLY A 250 15.64 6.63 -9.37
N ASN A 251 16.82 6.82 -9.96
CA ASN A 251 16.97 6.79 -11.42
C ASN A 251 17.17 5.33 -11.87
N ARG A 252 16.10 4.61 -12.18
CA ARG A 252 16.13 3.43 -13.04
C ARG A 252 14.93 3.41 -13.96
#